data_AF-A0A840V5K2-F1
#
_entry.id   AF-A0A840V5K2-F1
#
_cell.length_a   1.000
_cell.length_b   1.000
_cell.length_c   1.000
_cell.angle_alpha   90.00
_cell.angle_beta   90.00
_cell.angle_gamma   90.00
#
_symmetry.space_group_name_H-M   'P 1'
#
loop_
_entity.id
_entity.type
_entity.pdbx_description
1 polymer ?
#
loop_
_entity_poly.entity_id
_entity_poly.type
_entity_poly.pdbx_seq_one_letter_code
_entity_poly.pdbx_strand_id
1 'polypeptide(L)'
;MIRLLLAALPFCLASCFSPMGGVERRAQDRIMLVREDPPTLGVRRLRQQASTHHDLAAFIRERGDPDFIAETSSDDRQYLILYYLHQRQAWACRSWRDQGEAIEFAGPYEITKKESEILAALKKNSVQSTRSGIAHGQLVTP
;
A
#
# COMPACT_ATOMS: atom_id res chain seq x y z
N MET A 1 -13.20 -66.77 17.14
CA MET A 1 -13.97 -66.15 16.05
C MET A 1 -13.67 -64.66 16.03
N ILE A 2 -13.24 -64.18 14.85
CA ILE A 2 -13.31 -62.81 14.32
C ILE A 2 -12.41 -61.72 14.95
N ARG A 3 -11.37 -61.39 14.17
CA ARG A 3 -10.54 -60.17 14.18
C ARG A 3 -11.41 -58.96 13.85
N LEU A 4 -11.19 -57.82 14.51
CA LEU A 4 -11.47 -56.51 13.92
C LEU A 4 -10.34 -55.54 14.25
N LEU A 5 -9.46 -55.36 13.26
CA LEU A 5 -8.52 -54.25 13.13
C LEU A 5 -9.34 -52.97 12.93
N LEU A 6 -9.29 -52.05 13.89
CA LEU A 6 -9.73 -50.67 13.68
C LEU A 6 -8.47 -49.81 13.48
N ALA A 7 -8.11 -49.61 12.22
CA ALA A 7 -7.10 -48.64 11.82
C ALA A 7 -7.71 -47.24 11.97
N ALA A 8 -7.29 -46.50 13.00
CA ALA A 8 -7.64 -45.09 13.14
C ALA A 8 -6.70 -44.26 12.24
N LEU A 9 -7.27 -43.67 11.19
CA LEU A 9 -6.65 -42.69 10.29
C LEU A 9 -6.02 -41.52 11.08
N PRO A 10 -4.79 -41.10 10.76
CA PRO A 10 -4.31 -39.79 11.17
C PRO A 10 -4.96 -38.71 10.30
N PHE A 11 -5.82 -37.89 10.90
CA PHE A 11 -6.35 -36.67 10.29
C PHE A 11 -5.21 -35.65 10.17
N CYS A 12 -4.56 -35.60 9.02
CA CYS A 12 -3.65 -34.51 8.66
C CYS A 12 -4.47 -33.24 8.36
N LEU A 13 -4.78 -32.45 9.40
CA LEU A 13 -5.19 -31.07 9.23
C LEU A 13 -3.95 -30.23 8.89
N ALA A 14 -3.57 -30.25 7.60
CA ALA A 14 -2.66 -29.28 7.04
C ALA A 14 -3.36 -27.91 7.00
N SER A 15 -3.25 -27.14 8.07
CA SER A 15 -3.53 -25.72 8.04
C SER A 15 -2.45 -25.04 7.19
N CYS A 16 -2.76 -24.78 5.92
CA CYS A 16 -2.03 -23.83 5.09
C CYS A 16 -2.18 -22.44 5.71
N PHE A 17 -1.37 -22.15 6.72
CA PHE A 17 -1.21 -20.84 7.32
C PHE A 17 -0.54 -19.94 6.27
N SER A 18 -1.35 -19.23 5.48
CA SER A 18 -0.83 -18.22 4.56
C SER A 18 -0.40 -16.99 5.37
N PRO A 19 0.89 -16.64 5.42
CA PRO A 19 1.33 -15.46 6.12
C PRO A 19 0.98 -14.23 5.28
N MET A 20 -0.17 -13.61 5.55
CA MET A 20 -0.54 -12.30 4.98
C MET A 20 0.42 -11.16 5.38
N GLY A 21 1.42 -11.40 6.25
CA GLY A 21 2.39 -10.40 6.71
C GLY A 21 3.55 -10.09 5.75
N GLY A 22 3.71 -10.82 4.65
CA GLY A 22 4.82 -10.61 3.71
C GLY A 22 4.70 -9.34 2.84
N VAL A 23 3.47 -8.87 2.61
CA VAL A 23 3.19 -7.68 1.80
C VAL A 23 3.37 -6.41 2.64
N GLU A 24 3.03 -6.46 3.93
CA GLU A 24 3.11 -5.33 4.87
C GLU A 24 4.54 -4.84 5.06
N ARG A 25 5.52 -5.75 5.24
CA ARG A 25 6.94 -5.37 5.36
C ARG A 25 7.56 -4.79 4.09
N ARG A 26 6.94 -5.03 2.92
CA ARG A 26 7.43 -4.50 1.63
C ARG A 26 6.87 -3.11 1.31
N ALA A 27 5.84 -2.65 2.02
CA ALA A 27 5.21 -1.34 1.82
C ALA A 27 5.94 -0.20 2.57
N GLN A 28 6.57 -0.54 3.70
CA GLN A 28 7.35 0.39 4.51
C GLN A 28 8.54 0.96 3.71
N ASP A 29 8.71 2.29 3.77
CA ASP A 29 9.80 3.05 3.16
C ASP A 29 9.85 3.00 1.63
N ARG A 30 8.68 2.90 0.98
CA ARG A 30 8.56 2.91 -0.47
C ARG A 30 7.46 3.83 -0.96
N ILE A 31 7.71 4.45 -2.11
CA ILE A 31 6.68 5.14 -2.90
C ILE A 31 5.92 4.08 -3.72
N MET A 32 4.60 4.07 -3.59
CA MET A 32 3.70 3.09 -4.19
C MET A 32 2.70 3.79 -5.10
N LEU A 33 2.59 3.31 -6.34
CA LEU A 33 1.58 3.79 -7.30
C LEU A 33 0.17 3.46 -6.78
N VAL A 34 -0.75 4.42 -6.87
CA VAL A 34 -2.18 4.23 -6.63
C VAL A 34 -2.90 4.14 -7.97
N ARG A 35 -3.49 2.97 -8.26
CA ARG A 35 -4.26 2.70 -9.47
C ARG A 35 -5.23 1.57 -9.22
N GLU A 36 -6.48 1.75 -9.63
CA GLU A 36 -7.56 0.76 -9.46
C GLU A 36 -7.53 -0.35 -10.53
N ASP A 37 -7.11 -0.05 -11.76
CA ASP A 37 -7.10 -1.03 -12.86
C ASP A 37 -5.77 -1.08 -13.65
N PRO A 38 -5.02 -2.21 -13.60
CA PRO A 38 -5.19 -3.26 -12.59
C PRO A 38 -4.81 -2.72 -11.19
N PRO A 39 -5.38 -3.30 -10.13
CA PRO A 39 -5.20 -2.79 -8.77
C PRO A 39 -3.75 -2.93 -8.32
N THR A 40 -3.18 -1.84 -7.83
CA THR A 40 -1.80 -1.81 -7.30
C THR A 40 -1.75 -2.03 -5.79
N LEU A 41 -0.55 -2.29 -5.25
CA LEU A 41 -0.36 -2.31 -3.80
C LEU A 41 -0.73 -0.95 -3.16
N GLY A 42 -0.40 0.16 -3.82
CA GLY A 42 -0.67 1.50 -3.30
C GLY A 42 -2.15 1.77 -3.10
N VAL A 43 -3.03 1.36 -4.02
CA VAL A 43 -4.48 1.57 -3.83
C VAL A 43 -5.02 0.73 -2.68
N ARG A 44 -4.56 -0.52 -2.54
CA ARG A 44 -4.96 -1.38 -1.42
C ARG A 44 -4.55 -0.79 -0.06
N ARG A 45 -3.32 -0.27 0.03
CA ARG A 45 -2.80 0.39 1.23
C ARG A 45 -3.53 1.70 1.52
N LEU A 46 -3.80 2.52 0.51
CA LEU A 46 -4.58 3.76 0.65
C LEU A 46 -5.98 3.46 1.23
N ARG A 47 -6.69 2.46 0.69
CA ARG A 47 -8.01 2.09 1.20
C ARG A 47 -7.95 1.53 2.62
N GLN A 48 -6.92 0.75 2.95
CA GLN A 48 -6.69 0.29 4.32
C GLN A 48 -6.52 1.46 5.29
N GLN A 49 -5.64 2.41 4.97
CA GLN A 49 -5.41 3.60 5.79
C GLN A 49 -6.69 4.45 5.92
N ALA A 50 -7.42 4.65 4.83
CA ALA A 50 -8.68 5.40 4.84
C ALA A 50 -9.79 4.68 5.62
N SER A 51 -9.79 3.35 5.70
CA SER A 51 -10.75 2.61 6.52
C SER A 51 -10.48 2.74 8.02
N THR A 52 -9.23 2.97 8.40
CA THR A 52 -8.81 3.19 9.79
C THR A 52 -8.98 4.65 10.22
N HIS A 53 -8.67 5.59 9.32
CA HIS A 53 -8.66 7.03 9.61
C HIS A 53 -9.80 7.74 8.86
N HIS A 54 -10.90 8.06 9.56
CA HIS A 54 -12.07 8.70 8.95
C HIS A 54 -11.75 10.06 8.31
N ASP A 55 -10.86 10.84 8.93
CA ASP A 55 -10.44 12.14 8.38
C ASP A 55 -9.66 11.97 7.07
N LEU A 56 -8.87 10.91 6.93
CA LEU A 56 -8.19 10.57 5.67
C LEU A 56 -9.21 10.19 4.59
N ALA A 57 -10.23 9.40 4.94
CA ALA A 57 -11.29 9.06 3.99
C ALA A 57 -12.07 10.31 3.54
N ALA A 58 -12.34 11.25 4.44
CA ALA A 58 -12.98 12.52 4.10
C ALA A 58 -12.06 13.36 3.18
N PHE A 59 -10.79 13.48 3.53
CA PHE A 59 -9.79 14.22 2.76
C PHE A 59 -9.65 13.70 1.32
N ILE A 60 -9.53 12.39 1.14
CA ILE A 60 -9.44 11.75 -0.19
C ILE A 60 -10.73 11.94 -0.99
N ARG A 61 -11.90 11.86 -0.33
CA ARG A 61 -13.19 12.05 -1.01
C ARG A 61 -13.34 13.45 -1.59
N GLU A 62 -12.83 14.46 -0.88
CA GLU A 62 -12.88 15.86 -1.33
C GLU A 62 -11.88 16.12 -2.47
N ARG A 63 -10.67 15.56 -2.40
CA ARG A 63 -9.57 15.89 -3.34
C ARG A 63 -9.39 14.91 -4.49
N GLY A 64 -9.99 13.73 -4.40
CA GLY A 64 -9.72 12.59 -5.26
C GLY A 64 -8.54 11.74 -4.77
N ASP A 65 -8.27 10.65 -5.47
CA ASP A 65 -7.16 9.76 -5.14
C ASP A 65 -5.81 10.39 -5.52
N PRO A 66 -4.76 10.24 -4.67
CA PRO A 66 -3.40 10.60 -5.05
C PRO A 66 -2.88 9.66 -6.14
N ASP A 67 -1.86 10.10 -6.88
CA ASP A 67 -1.16 9.28 -7.86
C ASP A 67 -0.22 8.26 -7.18
N PHE A 68 0.41 8.67 -6.08
CA PHE A 68 1.29 7.81 -5.30
C PHE A 68 1.06 8.03 -3.81
N ILE A 69 1.36 6.99 -3.02
CA ILE A 69 1.52 7.11 -1.58
C ILE A 69 2.91 6.67 -1.16
N ALA A 70 3.42 7.20 -0.04
CA ALA A 70 4.57 6.63 0.65
C ALA A 70 4.23 6.42 2.12
N GLU A 71 4.60 5.26 2.65
CA GLU A 71 4.39 4.93 4.05
C GLU A 71 5.73 4.79 4.76
N THR A 72 5.89 5.45 5.90
CA THR A 72 7.01 5.22 6.81
C THR A 72 6.50 5.21 8.24
N SER A 73 7.28 4.65 9.16
CA SER A 73 6.89 4.59 10.56
C SER A 73 8.10 4.79 11.45
N SER A 74 7.83 5.37 12.61
CA SER A 74 8.75 5.45 13.72
C SER A 74 8.13 4.67 14.89
N ASP A 75 8.75 4.75 16.06
CA ASP A 75 8.34 3.98 17.25
C ASP A 75 6.85 4.20 17.56
N ASP A 76 6.44 5.46 17.76
CA ASP A 76 5.09 5.84 18.18
C ASP A 76 4.18 6.31 17.02
N ARG A 77 4.75 6.53 15.82
CA ARG A 77 4.07 7.24 14.72
C ARG A 77 4.07 6.49 13.41
N GLN A 78 3.00 6.68 12.65
CA GLN A 78 2.91 6.31 11.25
C GLN A 78 2.79 7.57 10.40
N TYR A 79 3.51 7.57 9.29
CA TYR A 79 3.52 8.65 8.32
C TYR A 79 3.05 8.15 6.98
N LEU A 80 2.16 8.91 6.36
CA LEU A 80 1.64 8.66 5.02
C LEU A 80 1.81 9.92 4.18
N ILE A 81 2.57 9.86 3.09
CA ILE A 81 2.69 10.97 2.14
C ILE A 81 1.80 10.70 0.94
N LEU A 82 0.93 11.65 0.58
CA LEU A 82 0.04 11.59 -0.58
C LEU A 82 0.61 12.49 -1.68
N TYR A 83 0.90 11.94 -2.86
CA TYR A 83 1.42 12.70 -4.00
C TYR A 83 0.35 12.89 -5.08
N TYR A 84 0.04 14.14 -5.41
CA TYR A 84 -0.88 14.55 -6.47
C TYR A 84 -0.08 15.22 -7.59
N LEU A 85 0.29 14.45 -8.62
CA LEU A 85 1.22 14.91 -9.66
C LEU A 85 0.61 15.98 -10.56
N HIS A 86 -0.68 15.87 -10.87
CA HIS A 86 -1.35 16.84 -11.73
C HIS A 86 -1.32 18.25 -11.12
N GLN A 87 -1.55 18.34 -9.81
CA GLN A 87 -1.50 19.59 -9.04
C GLN A 87 -0.07 19.97 -8.60
N ARG A 88 0.92 19.07 -8.78
CA ARG A 88 2.28 19.17 -8.22
C ARG A 88 2.27 19.43 -6.72
N GLN A 89 1.37 18.76 -6.00
CA GLN A 89 1.19 18.92 -4.57
C GLN A 89 1.39 17.61 -3.83
N ALA A 90 1.98 17.69 -2.65
CA ALA A 90 2.06 16.58 -1.72
C ALA A 90 1.50 16.96 -0.35
N TRP A 91 0.99 15.97 0.37
CA TRP A 91 0.50 16.13 1.75
C TRP A 91 1.15 15.09 2.63
N ALA A 92 1.68 15.52 3.78
CA ALA A 92 2.18 14.61 4.81
C ALA A 92 1.06 14.39 5.83
N CYS A 93 0.76 13.12 6.10
CA CYS A 93 -0.21 12.72 7.11
C CYS A 93 0.53 12.00 8.23
N ARG A 94 0.13 12.25 9.48
CA ARG A 94 0.73 11.64 10.68
C ARG A 94 -0.35 11.08 11.59
N SER A 95 -0.24 9.82 11.97
CA SER A 95 -1.07 9.19 13.00
C SER A 95 -0.20 8.56 14.09
N TRP A 96 -0.80 8.33 15.26
CA TRP A 96 -0.15 7.66 16.39
C TRP A 96 -0.65 6.23 16.51
N ARG A 97 0.24 5.29 16.86
CA ARG A 97 -0.16 3.87 17.03
C ARG A 97 -1.19 3.69 18.14
N ASP A 98 -1.12 4.51 19.19
CA ASP A 98 -1.97 4.41 20.37
C ASP A 98 -3.28 5.21 20.24
N GLN A 99 -3.38 6.08 19.23
CA GLN A 99 -4.59 6.85 18.92
C GLN A 99 -5.03 6.51 17.50
N GLY A 100 -5.55 5.29 17.35
CA GLY A 100 -5.73 4.62 16.06
C GLY A 100 -6.63 5.32 15.05
N GLU A 101 -7.43 6.31 15.44
CA GLU A 101 -8.37 6.98 14.53
C GLU A 101 -7.89 8.36 14.05
N ALA A 102 -7.20 9.11 14.90
CA ALA A 102 -6.80 10.49 14.60
C ALA A 102 -5.61 10.54 13.63
N ILE A 103 -5.71 11.42 12.63
CA ILE A 103 -4.63 11.69 11.67
C ILE A 103 -4.51 13.19 11.44
N GLU A 104 -3.29 13.70 11.51
CA GLU A 104 -2.98 15.09 11.23
C GLU A 104 -2.47 15.25 9.81
N PHE A 105 -2.74 16.41 9.20
CA PHE A 105 -2.32 16.74 7.84
C PHE A 105 -1.43 17.97 7.85
N ALA A 106 -0.37 17.93 7.05
CA ALA A 106 0.49 19.06 6.76
C ALA A 106 0.69 19.21 5.25
N GLY A 107 0.58 20.45 4.75
CA GLY A 107 0.67 20.76 3.33
C GLY A 107 -0.32 21.84 2.88
N PRO A 108 -0.48 22.03 1.55
CA PRO A 108 0.23 21.29 0.50
C PRO A 108 1.70 21.71 0.40
N TYR A 109 2.57 20.73 0.16
CA TYR A 109 3.96 20.95 -0.23
C TYR A 109 4.09 20.93 -1.76
N GLU A 110 4.87 21.85 -2.33
CA GLU A 110 5.16 21.79 -3.76
C GLU A 110 6.07 20.60 -4.09
N ILE A 111 5.67 19.83 -5.10
CA ILE A 111 6.53 18.82 -5.73
C ILE A 111 7.39 19.55 -6.77
N THR A 112 8.70 19.37 -6.69
CA THR A 112 9.62 19.99 -7.65
C THR A 112 9.37 19.44 -9.06
N LYS A 113 9.76 20.20 -10.09
CA LYS A 113 9.63 19.75 -11.48
C LYS A 113 10.33 18.40 -11.71
N LYS A 114 11.55 18.27 -11.18
CA LYS A 114 12.35 17.05 -11.29
C LYS A 114 11.67 15.84 -10.64
N GLU A 115 11.13 16.00 -9.43
CA GLU A 115 10.40 14.92 -8.75
C GLU A 115 9.13 14.54 -9.53
N SER A 116 8.38 15.52 -10.02
CA SER A 116 7.18 15.28 -10.82
C SER A 116 7.50 14.50 -12.10
N GLU A 117 8.61 14.82 -12.77
CA GLU A 117 9.06 14.11 -13.98
C GLU A 117 9.45 12.66 -13.67
N ILE A 118 10.17 12.43 -12.57
CA ILE A 118 10.55 11.08 -12.12
C ILE A 118 9.31 10.23 -11.81
N LEU A 119 8.37 10.76 -11.02
CA LEU A 119 7.15 10.05 -10.64
C LEU A 119 6.22 9.81 -11.84
N ALA A 120 6.13 10.77 -12.77
CA ALA A 120 5.39 10.60 -14.01
C ALA A 120 5.99 9.50 -14.91
N ALA A 121 7.32 9.44 -15.01
CA ALA A 121 8.01 8.37 -15.73
C ALA A 121 7.76 7.00 -15.10
N LEU A 122 7.83 6.89 -13.76
CA LEU A 122 7.49 5.67 -13.02
C LEU A 122 6.05 5.22 -13.29
N LYS A 123 5.09 6.16 -13.25
CA LYS A 123 3.68 5.87 -13.55
C LYS A 123 3.52 5.33 -14.97
N LYS A 124 4.14 5.97 -15.97
CA LYS A 124 4.08 5.54 -17.37
C LYS A 124 4.67 4.15 -17.58
N ASN A 125 5.84 3.87 -17.00
CA ASN A 125 6.53 2.59 -17.16
C ASN A 125 5.73 1.44 -16.51
N SER A 126 5.05 1.69 -15.39
CA SER A 126 4.19 0.68 -14.75
C SER A 126 3.04 0.20 -15.64
N VAL A 127 2.50 1.06 -16.50
CA VAL A 127 1.41 0.73 -17.43
C VAL A 127 1.95 -0.14 -18.57
N GLN A 128 3.16 0.15 -19.05
CA GLN A 128 3.81 -0.62 -20.09
C GLN A 128 4.16 -2.03 -19.63
N SER A 129 4.69 -2.20 -18.41
CA SER A 129 4.97 -3.51 -17.83
C SER A 129 3.71 -4.38 -17.70
N THR A 130 2.58 -3.78 -17.29
CA THR A 130 1.29 -4.48 -17.24
C THR A 130 0.85 -4.98 -18.62
N ARG A 131 0.96 -4.13 -19.66
CA ARG A 131 0.55 -4.50 -21.04
C ARG A 131 1.45 -5.55 -21.68
N SER A 132 2.72 -5.62 -21.29
CA SER A 132 3.68 -6.59 -21.82
C SER A 132 3.60 -7.98 -21.16
N GLY A 133 2.71 -8.19 -20.18
CA GLY A 133 2.60 -9.47 -19.46
C GLY A 133 3.81 -9.81 -18.57
N ILE A 134 4.73 -8.87 -18.36
CA ILE A 134 5.94 -9.08 -17.56
C ILE A 134 5.60 -8.77 -16.10
N ALA A 135 5.15 -9.81 -15.41
CA ALA A 135 4.91 -9.80 -13.96
C ALA A 135 6.24 -9.91 -13.19
N HIS A 136 7.11 -8.89 -13.23
CA HIS A 136 8.19 -8.77 -12.25
C HIS A 136 8.32 -7.33 -11.77
N GLY A 137 7.63 -7.06 -10.66
CA GLY A 137 7.70 -5.81 -9.90
C GLY A 137 9.03 -5.65 -9.19
N GLN A 138 10.08 -5.32 -9.93
CA GLN A 138 11.30 -4.74 -9.38
C GLN A 138 11.50 -3.34 -9.94
N LEU A 139 11.51 -2.37 -9.02
CA LEU A 139 12.08 -1.06 -9.27
C LEU A 139 13.60 -1.26 -9.31
N VAL A 140 14.23 -0.99 -10.45
CA VAL A 140 15.69 -0.93 -10.56
C VAL A 140 16.13 0.32 -9.81
N THR A 141 16.69 0.16 -8.62
CA THR A 141 17.55 1.18 -8.00
C THR A 141 18.92 1.13 -8.70
N PRO A 142 19.59 2.28 -8.89
CA PRO A 142 20.92 2.33 -9.50
C PRO A 142 21.94 1.49 -8.74
#